data_AF-A0A1Y5F4D0-F1
#
_entry.id   AF-A0A1Y5F4D0-F1
#
_cell.length_a   1.000
_cell.length_b   1.000
_cell.length_c   1.000
_cell.angle_alpha   90.00
_cell.angle_beta   90.00
_cell.angle_gamma   90.00
#
_symmetry.space_group_name_H-M   'P 1'
#
loop_
_entity.id
_entity.type
_entity.pdbx_description
1 polymer ?
#
loop_
_entity_poly.entity_id
_entity_poly.type
_entity_poly.pdbx_seq_one_letter_code
_entity_poly.pdbx_strand_id
1 'polypeptide(L)'
;MLKKVFTGKVFLYFILFLVVLSIFLSSYFDKDNMLKMQAISSIDEKMCQEIEHDFIKESCLKSVLKQKERFDICVKKGGDCSRFY
;
A
#
# COMPACT_ATOMS: atom_id res chain seq x y z
N MET A 1 -32.32 17.04 31.70
CA MET A 1 -31.96 15.66 31.30
C MET A 1 -31.85 15.45 29.78
N LEU A 2 -32.64 16.12 28.92
CA LEU A 2 -32.61 15.89 27.46
C LEU A 2 -31.26 16.17 26.75
N LYS A 3 -30.46 17.16 27.21
CA LYS A 3 -29.16 17.47 26.57
C LYS A 3 -28.18 16.29 26.58
N LYS A 4 -28.10 15.51 27.66
CA LYS A 4 -27.20 14.35 27.77
C LYS A 4 -27.58 13.20 26.81
N VAL A 5 -28.87 12.98 26.60
CA VAL A 5 -29.38 11.92 25.70
C VAL A 5 -29.09 12.26 24.24
N PHE A 6 -29.19 13.53 23.87
CA PHE A 6 -28.90 14.00 22.51
C PHE A 6 -27.42 13.86 22.16
N THR A 7 -26.52 14.23 23.09
CA THR A 7 -25.07 14.07 22.91
C THR A 7 -24.66 12.60 22.76
N GLY A 8 -25.31 11.68 23.49
CA GLY A 8 -25.02 10.25 23.41
C GLY A 8 -25.34 9.64 22.03
N LYS A 9 -26.47 10.03 21.43
CA LYS A 9 -26.84 9.56 20.08
C LYS A 9 -25.91 10.12 19.01
N VAL A 10 -25.57 11.41 19.09
CA VAL A 10 -24.61 12.05 18.16
C VAL A 10 -23.24 11.39 18.26
N PHE A 11 -22.76 11.12 19.47
CA PHE A 11 -21.50 10.42 19.69
C PHE A 11 -21.50 9.00 19.13
N LEU A 12 -22.62 8.27 19.28
CA LEU A 12 -22.78 6.93 18.71
C LEU A 12 -22.75 6.96 17.18
N TYR A 13 -23.44 7.91 16.54
CA TYR A 13 -23.37 8.09 15.08
C TYR A 13 -21.98 8.48 14.60
N PHE A 14 -21.27 9.32 15.38
CA PHE A 14 -19.89 9.69 15.07
C PHE A 14 -18.95 8.48 15.11
N ILE A 15 -19.04 7.62 16.14
CA ILE A 15 -18.27 6.38 16.20
C ILE A 15 -18.61 5.47 15.01
N LEU A 16 -19.90 5.27 14.73
CA LEU A 16 -20.34 4.45 13.60
C LEU A 16 -19.76 4.98 12.28
N PHE A 17 -19.81 6.29 12.07
CA PHE A 17 -19.24 6.95 10.91
C PHE A 17 -17.72 6.72 10.81
N LEU A 18 -16.97 6.86 11.91
CA LEU A 18 -15.53 6.61 11.91
C LEU A 18 -15.17 5.16 11.57
N VAL A 19 -15.97 4.19 12.03
CA VAL A 19 -15.78 2.77 11.69
C VAL A 19 -16.03 2.53 10.21
N VAL A 20 -17.10 3.09 9.65
CA VAL A 20 -17.37 2.96 8.21
C VAL A 20 -16.25 3.61 7.40
N LEU A 21 -15.81 4.81 7.80
CA LEU A 21 -14.72 5.53 7.14
C LEU A 21 -13.40 4.74 7.15
N SER A 22 -13.06 4.08 8.27
CA SER A 22 -11.81 3.31 8.37
C SER A 22 -11.82 2.07 7.46
N ILE A 23 -12.98 1.43 7.26
CA ILE A 23 -13.13 0.31 6.32
C ILE A 23 -12.87 0.78 4.88
N PHE A 24 -13.48 1.90 4.48
CA PHE A 24 -13.26 2.48 3.14
C PHE A 24 -11.80 2.87 2.90
N LEU A 25 -11.17 3.52 3.88
CA LEU A 25 -9.75 3.89 3.78
C LEU A 25 -8.85 2.65 3.65
N SER A 26 -9.11 1.59 4.41
CA SER A 26 -8.33 0.35 4.35
C SER A 26 -8.41 -0.28 2.96
N SER A 27 -9.62 -0.42 2.41
CA SER A 27 -9.82 -0.99 1.07
C SER A 27 -9.14 -0.20 -0.04
N TYR A 28 -9.02 1.12 0.12
CA TYR A 28 -8.39 1.97 -0.88
C TYR A 28 -6.86 1.81 -0.86
N PHE A 29 -6.24 1.70 0.32
CA PHE A 29 -4.81 1.41 0.44
C PHE A 29 -4.43 -0.02 0.03
N ASP A 30 -5.33 -0.99 0.17
CA ASP A 30 -5.07 -2.38 -0.19
C ASP A 30 -4.75 -2.54 -1.68
N LYS A 31 -5.47 -1.82 -2.55
CA LYS A 31 -5.22 -1.84 -4.00
C LYS A 31 -3.80 -1.38 -4.35
N ASP A 32 -3.37 -0.26 -3.77
CA ASP A 32 -2.05 0.30 -4.02
C ASP A 32 -0.93 -0.56 -3.43
N ASN A 33 -1.17 -1.17 -2.27
CA ASN A 33 -0.24 -2.14 -1.69
C ASN A 33 -0.11 -3.40 -2.55
N MET A 34 -1.20 -3.87 -3.17
CA MET A 34 -1.17 -5.00 -4.10
C MET A 34 -0.34 -4.65 -5.35
N LEU A 35 -0.58 -3.49 -5.97
CA LEU A 35 0.21 -3.02 -7.12
C LEU A 35 1.69 -2.91 -6.76
N LYS A 36 2.00 -2.37 -5.58
CA LYS A 36 3.38 -2.30 -5.07
C LYS A 36 4.03 -3.67 -4.96
N MET A 37 3.31 -4.68 -4.43
CA MET A 37 3.86 -6.03 -4.33
C MET A 37 4.12 -6.65 -5.71
N GLN A 38 3.21 -6.47 -6.66
CA GLN A 38 3.39 -6.94 -8.04
C GLN A 38 4.57 -6.26 -8.73
N ALA A 39 4.70 -4.94 -8.59
CA ALA A 39 5.81 -4.16 -9.14
C ALA A 39 7.17 -4.63 -8.60
N ILE A 40 7.27 -4.89 -7.29
CA ILE A 40 8.50 -5.39 -6.66
C ILE A 40 8.85 -6.79 -7.15
N SER A 41 7.85 -7.68 -7.26
CA SER A 41 8.06 -9.05 -7.70
C SER A 41 8.48 -9.13 -9.17
N SER A 42 7.92 -8.27 -10.01
CA SER A 42 8.23 -8.21 -11.45
C SER A 42 9.41 -7.30 -11.79
N ILE A 43 9.93 -6.55 -10.81
CA ILE A 43 10.94 -5.50 -10.98
C ILE A 43 10.48 -4.46 -12.04
N ASP A 44 9.17 -4.15 -12.07
CA ASP A 44 8.58 -3.21 -13.02
C ASP A 44 8.27 -1.86 -12.38
N GLU A 45 9.09 -0.86 -12.72
CA GLU A 45 8.93 0.52 -12.26
C GLU A 45 7.65 1.18 -12.82
N LYS A 46 7.13 0.70 -13.96
CA LYS A 46 5.91 1.24 -14.57
C LYS A 46 4.67 0.91 -13.75
N MET A 47 4.61 -0.28 -13.15
CA MET A 47 3.51 -0.65 -12.25
C MET A 47 3.44 0.28 -11.03
N CYS A 48 4.58 0.77 -10.53
CA CYS A 48 4.56 1.77 -9.46
C CYS A 48 3.92 3.11 -9.91
N GLN A 49 3.88 3.42 -11.21
CA GLN A 49 3.28 4.66 -11.69
C GLN A 49 1.75 4.65 -11.63
N GLU A 50 1.15 3.45 -11.62
CA GLU A 50 -0.30 3.23 -11.50
C GLU A 50 -0.82 3.39 -10.07
N ILE A 51 0.09 3.45 -9.09
CA ILE A 51 -0.24 3.69 -7.68
C ILE A 51 -0.69 5.14 -7.52
N GLU A 52 -1.85 5.31 -6.91
CA GLU A 52 -2.50 6.62 -6.76
C GLU A 52 -1.88 7.43 -5.61
N HIS A 53 -1.49 6.76 -4.52
CA HIS A 53 -0.91 7.44 -3.37
C HIS A 53 0.58 7.64 -3.50
N ASP A 54 1.02 8.91 -3.54
CA ASP A 54 2.42 9.29 -3.70
C ASP A 54 3.36 8.61 -2.70
N PHE A 55 2.99 8.50 -1.42
CA PHE A 55 3.84 7.86 -0.42
C PHE A 55 4.03 6.35 -0.67
N ILE A 56 3.00 5.66 -1.19
CA ILE A 56 3.09 4.24 -1.58
C ILE A 56 3.89 4.11 -2.87
N LYS A 57 3.68 5.03 -3.83
CA LYS A 57 4.37 5.10 -5.11
C LYS A 57 5.87 5.31 -4.94
N GLU A 58 6.29 6.28 -4.14
CA GLU A 58 7.69 6.50 -3.78
C GLU A 58 8.29 5.29 -3.08
N SER A 59 7.55 4.69 -2.14
CA SER A 59 7.96 3.46 -1.46
C SER A 59 8.12 2.29 -2.44
N CYS A 60 7.23 2.18 -3.43
CA CYS A 60 7.27 1.18 -4.48
C CYS A 60 8.52 1.34 -5.35
N LEU A 61 8.75 2.54 -5.89
CA LEU A 61 9.90 2.85 -6.75
C LEU A 61 11.22 2.53 -6.04
N LYS A 62 11.36 2.95 -4.77
CA LYS A 62 12.55 2.67 -3.97
C LYS A 62 12.78 1.17 -3.78
N SER A 63 11.72 0.40 -3.54
CA SER A 63 11.82 -1.06 -3.39
C SER A 63 12.16 -1.76 -4.71
N VAL A 64 11.54 -1.34 -5.82
CA VAL A 64 11.84 -1.90 -7.16
C VAL A 64 13.29 -1.65 -7.53
N LEU A 65 13.80 -0.42 -7.37
CA LEU A 65 15.20 -0.10 -7.64
C LEU A 65 16.18 -0.93 -6.80
N LYS A 66 15.87 -1.13 -5.51
CA LYS A 66 16.66 -1.99 -4.63
C LYS A 66 16.61 -3.46 -5.06
N GLN A 67 15.46 -3.93 -5.52
CA GLN A 67 15.30 -5.30 -6.02
C GLN A 67 16.08 -5.51 -7.32
N LYS A 68 16.03 -4.52 -8.23
CA LYS A 68 16.80 -4.47 -9.47
C LYS A 68 18.30 -4.51 -9.22
N GLU A 69 18.80 -3.72 -8.28
CA GLU A 69 20.22 -3.74 -7.89
C GLU A 69 20.64 -5.14 -7.40
N ARG A 70 19.82 -5.78 -6.58
CA ARG A 70 20.08 -7.15 -6.10
C ARG A 70 20.09 -8.17 -7.23
N PHE A 71 19.16 -8.04 -8.17
CA PHE A 71 19.10 -8.87 -9.37
C PHE A 71 20.38 -8.70 -10.21
N ASP A 72 20.79 -7.46 -10.49
CA ASP A 72 22.01 -7.16 -11.25
C ASP A 72 23.26 -7.73 -10.58
N ILE A 73 23.36 -7.64 -9.25
CA ILE A 73 24.46 -8.24 -8.48
C ILE A 73 24.44 -9.77 -8.62
N CYS A 74 23.26 -10.40 -8.55
CA CYS A 74 23.11 -11.84 -8.71
C CYS A 74 23.60 -12.30 -10.09
N VAL A 75 23.15 -11.61 -11.15
CA VAL A 75 23.56 -11.88 -12.54
C VAL A 75 25.07 -11.72 -12.69
N LYS A 76 25.65 -10.63 -12.18
CA LYS A 76 27.11 -10.38 -12.26
C LYS A 76 27.94 -11.44 -11.54
N LYS A 77 27.41 -12.05 -10.48
CA LYS A 77 28.09 -13.11 -9.73
C LYS A 77 27.91 -14.49 -10.35
N GLY A 78 27.15 -14.62 -11.45
CA GLY A 78 26.82 -15.91 -12.05
C GLY A 78 26.00 -16.81 -11.12
N GLY A 79 25.23 -16.22 -10.21
CA GLY A 79 24.40 -16.96 -9.26
C GLY A 79 23.08 -17.43 -9.88
N ASP A 80 22.38 -18.31 -9.17
CA ASP A 80 20.99 -18.64 -9.49
C ASP A 80 20.05 -17.51 -9.05
N CYS A 81 19.53 -16.77 -10.03
CA CYS A 81 18.64 -15.62 -9.82
C CYS A 81 17.16 -15.97 -10.00
N SER A 82 16.79 -17.26 -9.99
CA SER A 82 15.41 -17.74 -10.12
C SER A 82 14.46 -17.15 -9.07
N ARG A 83 14.94 -16.74 -7.90
CA ARG A 83 14.12 -16.11 -6.84
C ARG A 83 13.58 -14.70 -7.18
N PHE A 84 13.97 -14.15 -8.32
CA PHE A 84 13.52 -12.84 -8.80
C PHE A 84 12.46 -12.96 -9.91
N TYR A 85 12.06 -14.19 -10.28
CA TYR A 85 11.07 -14.51 -11.32
C TYR A 85 9.90 -15.32 -10.76
#